data_AF-A0A255ZN35-F1
#
_entry.id   AF-A0A255ZN35-F1
#
_cell.length_a   1.000
_cell.length_b   1.000
_cell.length_c   1.000
_cell.angle_alpha   90.00
_cell.angle_beta   90.00
_cell.angle_gamma   90.00
#
_symmetry.space_group_name_H-M   'P 1'
#
loop_
_entity.id
_entity.type
_entity.pdbx_description
1 polymer ?
#
loop_
_entity_poly.entity_id
_entity_poly.type
_entity_poly.pdbx_seq_one_letter_code
_entity_poly.pdbx_strand_id
1 'polypeptide(L)'
;MSDVSLVQRLLKRWPAKTPPHPLQAVLEQGALETLYQPIIALQSGAIDGHEALVRGQKDSDMETPQALLDAAQLAQMQMELELACMGRALQSWGYPHTAGRIYLNLSAHTLVALSEPKSFKRLEGLFLVHRVPAKRVVVEVTQHRKLKEFNALERCTTALQALGCAIALDDVKASRRSLDLWLRLKPSVVKLDSRMTQDLQNDPDKAKVLRTLSNLAFKTGASLVAKAVEDAEDLRIVRDAGVHLAQGHFLGFPAPAAVDTLNLRARNVLAEKWTPPEPPSRPGDLSAADSGLQKLVGMRWFD
;
A
#
# COMPACT_ATOMS: atom_id res chain seq x y z
N MET A 1 44.03 -33.15 -38.35
CA MET A 1 44.00 -32.09 -37.32
C MET A 1 42.72 -31.31 -37.52
N SER A 2 41.69 -31.67 -36.75
CA SER A 2 40.34 -31.12 -36.84
C SER A 2 40.33 -29.63 -36.47
N ASP A 3 39.69 -28.82 -37.31
CA ASP A 3 39.67 -27.37 -37.24
C ASP A 3 38.89 -26.86 -36.00
N VAL A 4 39.58 -26.83 -34.86
CA VAL A 4 39.10 -26.26 -33.59
C VAL A 4 38.64 -24.81 -33.76
N SER A 5 39.12 -24.10 -34.79
CA SER A 5 38.79 -22.70 -35.06
C SER A 5 37.40 -22.50 -35.67
N LEU A 6 36.82 -23.53 -36.32
CA LEU A 6 35.49 -23.48 -36.91
C LEU A 6 34.41 -23.69 -35.83
N VAL A 7 34.62 -24.65 -34.93
CA VAL A 7 33.70 -24.94 -33.80
C VAL A 7 33.67 -23.77 -32.81
N GLN A 8 34.83 -23.17 -32.49
CA GLN A 8 34.90 -21.98 -31.64
C GLN A 8 34.26 -20.74 -32.27
N ARG A 9 34.27 -20.62 -33.62
CA ARG A 9 33.58 -19.54 -34.35
C ARG A 9 32.07 -19.75 -34.42
N LEU A 10 31.60 -20.99 -34.48
CA LEU A 10 30.16 -21.32 -34.45
C LEU A 10 29.57 -21.09 -33.04
N LEU A 11 30.30 -21.42 -31.98
CA LEU A 11 29.87 -21.17 -30.59
C LEU A 11 29.82 -19.68 -30.21
N LYS A 12 30.72 -18.85 -30.77
CA LYS A 12 30.68 -17.38 -30.57
C LYS A 12 29.55 -16.67 -31.32
N ARG A 13 28.91 -17.34 -32.29
CA ARG A 13 27.86 -16.78 -33.16
C ARG A 13 26.44 -17.17 -32.76
N TRP A 14 26.30 -18.03 -31.75
CA TRP A 14 25.02 -18.33 -31.14
C TRP A 14 24.89 -17.48 -29.88
N PRO A 15 24.13 -16.36 -29.88
CA PRO A 15 23.61 -15.91 -28.61
C PRO A 15 22.73 -17.08 -28.17
N ALA A 16 23.16 -17.83 -27.15
CA ALA A 16 22.19 -18.52 -26.33
C ALA A 16 21.26 -17.40 -25.88
N LYS A 17 20.11 -17.26 -26.55
CA LYS A 17 19.02 -16.44 -26.03
C LYS A 17 18.82 -17.04 -24.67
N THR A 18 19.25 -16.33 -23.63
CA THR A 18 18.89 -16.68 -22.26
C THR A 18 17.39 -16.93 -22.35
N PRO A 19 16.90 -18.14 -22.03
CA PRO A 19 15.48 -18.41 -22.11
C PRO A 19 14.78 -17.30 -21.33
N PRO A 20 13.71 -16.70 -21.88
CA PRO A 20 13.02 -15.62 -21.20
C PRO A 20 12.74 -16.06 -19.77
N HIS A 21 13.08 -15.20 -18.80
CA HIS A 21 12.93 -15.53 -17.40
C HIS A 21 11.49 -16.01 -17.17
N PRO A 22 11.21 -17.06 -16.37
CA PRO A 22 9.86 -17.61 -16.20
C PRO A 22 8.78 -16.57 -15.87
N LEU A 23 9.19 -15.50 -15.18
CA LEU A 23 8.35 -14.33 -14.93
C LEU A 23 7.77 -13.69 -16.19
N GLN A 24 8.53 -13.60 -17.28
CA GLN A 24 8.04 -13.02 -18.54
C GLN A 24 6.81 -13.78 -19.05
N ALA A 25 6.82 -15.12 -18.96
CA ALA A 25 5.67 -15.94 -19.34
C ALA A 25 4.46 -15.68 -18.42
N VAL A 26 4.68 -15.54 -17.11
CA VAL A 26 3.61 -15.18 -16.15
C VAL A 26 2.97 -13.84 -16.52
N LEU A 27 3.78 -12.84 -16.88
CA LEU A 27 3.29 -11.51 -17.26
C LEU A 27 2.56 -11.52 -18.61
N GLU A 28 3.09 -12.23 -19.61
CA GLU A 28 2.48 -12.35 -20.94
C GLU A 28 1.16 -13.12 -20.92
N GLN A 29 1.07 -14.16 -20.09
CA GLN A 29 -0.13 -14.98 -19.93
C GLN A 29 -1.15 -14.35 -18.96
N GLY A 30 -0.77 -13.32 -18.22
CA GLY A 30 -1.59 -12.74 -17.16
C GLY A 30 -1.89 -13.73 -16.04
N ALA A 31 -0.95 -14.64 -15.73
CA ALA A 31 -1.09 -15.70 -14.73
C ALA A 31 -0.92 -15.17 -13.28
N LEU A 32 -1.66 -14.10 -12.98
CA LEU A 32 -1.73 -13.42 -11.70
C LEU A 32 -3.17 -13.47 -11.18
N GLU A 33 -3.32 -13.66 -9.88
CA GLU A 33 -4.60 -13.60 -9.19
C GLU A 33 -4.61 -12.43 -8.21
N THR A 34 -5.76 -11.82 -7.97
CA THR A 34 -5.89 -10.73 -6.99
C THR A 34 -6.89 -11.12 -5.92
N LEU A 35 -6.47 -10.99 -4.66
CA LEU A 35 -7.36 -11.01 -3.52
C LEU A 35 -7.62 -9.58 -3.05
N TYR A 36 -8.79 -9.34 -2.48
CA TYR A 36 -9.23 -8.04 -2.00
C TYR A 36 -9.48 -8.11 -0.50
N GLN A 37 -8.76 -7.31 0.28
CA GLN A 37 -8.99 -7.21 1.71
C GLN A 37 -9.69 -5.89 2.06
N PRO A 38 -10.81 -5.91 2.78
CA PRO A 38 -11.57 -4.69 3.05
C PRO A 38 -10.84 -3.77 4.04
N ILE A 39 -10.94 -2.47 3.78
CA ILE A 39 -10.54 -1.38 4.67
C ILE A 39 -11.83 -0.67 5.12
N ILE A 40 -12.00 -0.56 6.43
CA ILE A 40 -13.27 -0.19 7.07
C ILE A 40 -13.15 1.18 7.73
N ALA A 41 -14.11 2.07 7.47
CA ALA A 41 -14.25 3.31 8.21
C ALA A 41 -14.84 3.05 9.59
N LEU A 42 -14.10 3.39 10.66
CA LEU A 42 -14.46 3.00 12.03
C LEU A 42 -15.67 3.75 12.57
N GLN A 43 -15.92 4.97 12.10
CA GLN A 43 -17.05 5.78 12.55
C GLN A 43 -18.40 5.26 12.03
N SER A 44 -18.44 4.73 10.81
CA SER A 44 -19.68 4.32 10.15
C SER A 44 -19.81 2.81 9.98
N GLY A 45 -18.71 2.06 10.10
CA GLY A 45 -18.63 0.65 9.70
C GLY A 45 -18.73 0.43 8.19
N ALA A 46 -18.70 1.49 7.38
CA ALA A 46 -18.74 1.38 5.93
C ALA A 46 -17.40 0.92 5.37
N ILE A 47 -17.44 0.25 4.21
CA ILE A 47 -16.24 -0.08 3.46
C ILE A 47 -15.71 1.18 2.78
N ASP A 48 -14.52 1.61 3.18
CA ASP A 48 -13.81 2.69 2.50
C ASP A 48 -13.22 2.21 1.17
N GLY A 49 -12.74 0.97 1.13
CA GLY A 49 -12.18 0.35 -0.05
C GLY A 49 -11.60 -1.04 0.20
N HIS A 50 -10.82 -1.52 -0.75
CA HIS A 50 -10.14 -2.81 -0.67
C HIS A 50 -8.69 -2.70 -1.11
N GLU A 51 -7.79 -3.30 -0.33
CA GLU A 51 -6.42 -3.53 -0.75
C GLU A 51 -6.36 -4.71 -1.71
N ALA A 52 -5.79 -4.46 -2.89
CA ALA A 52 -5.50 -5.48 -3.87
C ALA A 52 -4.18 -6.17 -3.53
N LEU A 53 -4.28 -7.46 -3.24
CA LEU A 53 -3.21 -8.34 -2.82
C LEU A 53 -2.98 -9.40 -3.91
N VAL A 54 -2.02 -9.13 -4.79
CA VAL A 54 -1.73 -10.02 -5.93
C VAL A 54 -0.99 -11.27 -5.47
N ARG A 55 -1.28 -12.38 -6.13
CA ARG A 55 -0.67 -13.71 -5.99
C ARG A 55 -0.31 -14.22 -7.38
N GLY A 56 0.69 -15.10 -7.46
CA GLY A 56 0.90 -15.86 -8.67
C GLY A 56 -0.11 -16.99 -8.77
N GLN A 57 0.01 -17.78 -9.83
CA GLN A 57 -0.81 -18.97 -9.99
C GLN A 57 -0.59 -19.96 -8.85
N LYS A 58 -1.69 -20.53 -8.35
CA LYS A 58 -1.68 -21.58 -7.34
C LYS A 58 -0.83 -22.77 -7.80
N ASP A 59 -0.10 -23.38 -6.86
CA ASP A 59 0.78 -24.53 -7.03
C ASP A 59 1.97 -24.27 -7.98
N SER A 60 2.34 -23.00 -8.20
CA SER A 60 3.53 -22.59 -8.97
C SER A 60 4.68 -22.11 -8.07
N ASP A 61 5.91 -22.15 -8.59
CA ASP A 61 7.10 -21.60 -7.89
C ASP A 61 6.98 -20.10 -7.55
N MET A 62 6.07 -19.40 -8.22
CA MET A 62 5.79 -17.97 -8.04
C MET A 62 4.40 -17.72 -7.45
N GLU A 63 3.80 -18.67 -6.72
CA GLU A 63 2.47 -18.49 -6.10
C GLU A 63 2.45 -17.31 -5.11
N THR A 64 3.53 -17.15 -4.32
CA THR A 64 3.58 -16.14 -3.26
C THR A 64 4.01 -14.75 -3.77
N PRO A 65 3.58 -13.65 -3.12
CA PRO A 65 4.03 -12.31 -3.47
C PRO A 65 5.56 -12.17 -3.38
N GLN A 66 6.18 -12.78 -2.37
CA GLN A 66 7.63 -12.71 -2.19
C GLN A 66 8.35 -13.40 -3.35
N ALA A 67 7.90 -14.59 -3.76
CA ALA A 67 8.50 -15.30 -4.89
C ALA A 67 8.39 -14.51 -6.22
N LEU A 68 7.25 -13.84 -6.46
CA LEU A 68 7.10 -12.93 -7.60
C LEU A 68 8.09 -11.77 -7.55
N LEU A 69 8.22 -11.12 -6.38
CA LEU A 69 9.12 -9.98 -6.19
C LEU A 69 10.59 -10.39 -6.35
N ASP A 70 10.98 -11.55 -5.81
CA ASP A 70 12.32 -12.10 -5.95
C ASP A 70 12.63 -12.45 -7.42
N ALA A 71 11.69 -13.08 -8.11
CA ALA A 71 11.78 -13.36 -9.55
C ALA A 71 11.92 -12.07 -10.37
N ALA A 72 11.13 -11.03 -10.06
CA ALA A 72 11.21 -9.73 -10.72
C ALA A 72 12.53 -9.03 -10.43
N GLN A 73 13.08 -9.20 -9.22
CA GLN A 73 14.38 -8.65 -8.88
C GLN A 73 15.51 -9.30 -9.67
N LEU A 74 15.52 -10.63 -9.76
CA LEU A 74 16.51 -11.36 -10.54
C LEU A 74 16.42 -11.04 -12.04
N ALA A 75 15.20 -10.84 -12.54
CA ALA A 75 14.95 -10.51 -13.95
C ALA A 75 15.07 -9.00 -14.27
N GLN A 76 15.22 -8.14 -13.27
CA GLN A 76 15.14 -6.67 -13.41
C GLN A 76 13.81 -6.17 -14.02
N MET A 77 12.70 -6.83 -13.66
CA MET A 77 11.35 -6.60 -14.18
C MET A 77 10.37 -6.10 -13.11
N GLN A 78 10.85 -5.37 -12.10
CA GLN A 78 10.02 -4.93 -10.97
C GLN A 78 8.89 -3.99 -11.42
N MET A 79 9.21 -3.02 -12.28
CA MET A 79 8.18 -2.11 -12.81
C MET A 79 7.14 -2.89 -13.62
N GLU A 80 7.58 -3.82 -14.47
CA GLU A 80 6.72 -4.63 -15.32
C GLU A 80 5.78 -5.50 -14.48
N LEU A 81 6.30 -6.14 -13.43
CA LEU A 81 5.49 -6.91 -12.49
C LEU A 81 4.47 -6.02 -11.78
N GLU A 82 4.90 -4.90 -11.20
CA GLU A 82 4.01 -4.02 -10.44
C GLU A 82 2.89 -3.42 -11.31
N LEU A 83 3.20 -3.02 -12.54
CA LEU A 83 2.20 -2.55 -13.50
C LEU A 83 1.24 -3.67 -13.95
N ALA A 84 1.72 -4.90 -14.11
CA ALA A 84 0.87 -6.04 -14.41
C ALA A 84 -0.05 -6.41 -13.23
N CYS A 85 0.47 -6.38 -12.00
CA CYS A 85 -0.29 -6.52 -10.77
C CYS A 85 -1.41 -5.48 -10.69
N MET A 86 -1.08 -4.22 -10.97
CA MET A 86 -2.05 -3.11 -11.02
C MET A 86 -3.13 -3.33 -12.10
N GLY A 87 -2.73 -3.69 -13.32
CA GLY A 87 -3.67 -4.00 -14.39
C GLY A 87 -4.61 -5.15 -14.04
N ARG A 88 -4.06 -6.24 -13.49
CA ARG A 88 -4.84 -7.39 -13.04
C ARG A 88 -5.84 -7.00 -11.94
N ALA A 89 -5.38 -6.26 -10.93
CA ALA A 89 -6.22 -5.80 -9.84
C ALA A 89 -7.37 -4.90 -10.31
N LEU A 90 -7.10 -3.96 -11.22
CA LEU A 90 -8.12 -3.10 -11.81
C LEU A 90 -9.12 -3.90 -12.65
N GLN A 91 -8.65 -4.91 -13.39
CA GLN A 91 -9.48 -5.77 -14.22
C GLN A 91 -10.47 -6.60 -13.39
N SER A 92 -10.03 -7.21 -12.29
CA SER A 92 -10.85 -8.13 -11.49
C SER A 92 -11.63 -7.48 -10.35
N TRP A 93 -11.49 -6.18 -10.09
CA TRP A 93 -12.08 -5.53 -8.90
C TRP A 93 -13.61 -5.43 -8.93
N GLY A 94 -14.23 -5.50 -10.11
CA GLY A 94 -15.69 -5.46 -10.27
C GLY A 94 -16.31 -4.06 -10.37
N TYR A 95 -15.51 -3.04 -10.65
CA TYR A 95 -16.02 -1.69 -10.97
C TYR A 95 -17.00 -1.73 -12.16
N PRO A 96 -18.16 -1.02 -12.14
CA PRO A 96 -18.59 -0.02 -11.16
C PRO A 96 -19.44 -0.55 -10.00
N HIS A 97 -19.63 -1.86 -9.88
CA HIS A 97 -20.53 -2.45 -8.90
C HIS A 97 -19.91 -2.55 -7.50
N THR A 98 -18.58 -2.46 -7.40
CA THR A 98 -17.86 -2.48 -6.14
C THR A 98 -17.83 -1.09 -5.47
N ALA A 99 -18.20 -1.05 -4.19
CA ALA A 99 -18.16 0.16 -3.36
C ALA A 99 -16.72 0.58 -2.99
N GLY A 100 -16.54 1.82 -2.54
CA GLY A 100 -15.26 2.29 -2.01
C GLY A 100 -14.15 2.47 -3.05
N ARG A 101 -12.90 2.44 -2.60
CA ARG A 101 -11.70 2.66 -3.41
C ARG A 101 -10.92 1.36 -3.60
N ILE A 102 -10.10 1.28 -4.64
CA ILE A 102 -9.09 0.22 -4.78
C ILE A 102 -7.74 0.77 -4.33
N TYR A 103 -7.10 0.04 -3.43
CA TYR A 103 -5.77 0.34 -2.95
C TYR A 103 -4.76 -0.56 -3.67
N LEU A 104 -3.78 0.07 -4.32
CA LEU A 104 -2.83 -0.57 -5.24
C LEU A 104 -1.41 -0.31 -4.78
N ASN A 105 -0.66 -1.38 -4.54
CA ASN A 105 0.72 -1.33 -4.09
C ASN A 105 1.68 -0.98 -5.24
N LEU A 106 2.45 0.10 -5.10
CA LEU A 106 3.59 0.45 -5.96
C LEU A 106 4.80 0.80 -5.11
N SER A 107 5.96 0.26 -5.45
CA SER A 107 7.19 0.59 -4.73
C SER A 107 7.65 2.00 -5.05
N ALA A 108 8.34 2.64 -4.09
CA ALA A 108 8.95 3.94 -4.32
C ALA A 108 9.93 3.93 -5.51
N HIS A 109 10.59 2.80 -5.78
CA HIS A 109 11.47 2.64 -6.93
C HIS A 109 10.70 2.70 -8.26
N THR A 110 9.60 1.95 -8.37
CA THR A 110 8.72 1.98 -9.54
C THR A 110 8.14 3.38 -9.75
N LEU A 111 7.68 4.04 -8.69
CA LEU A 111 7.16 5.41 -8.78
C LEU A 111 8.22 6.42 -9.25
N VAL A 112 9.46 6.31 -8.79
CA VAL A 112 10.57 7.14 -9.30
C VAL A 112 10.78 6.90 -10.79
N ALA A 113 10.83 5.64 -11.23
CA ALA A 113 11.03 5.32 -12.64
C ALA A 113 9.83 5.69 -13.53
N LEU A 114 8.63 5.78 -12.94
CA LEU A 114 7.42 6.32 -13.59
C LEU A 114 7.34 7.84 -13.59
N SER A 115 8.23 8.55 -12.87
CA SER A 115 8.21 10.02 -12.81
C SER A 115 8.54 10.71 -14.14
N GLU A 116 9.11 9.98 -15.09
CA GLU A 116 9.38 10.46 -16.44
C GLU A 116 8.10 10.46 -17.30
N PRO A 117 7.80 11.54 -18.07
CA PRO A 117 6.53 11.68 -18.78
C PRO A 117 6.14 10.53 -19.70
N LYS A 118 7.12 9.88 -20.35
CA LYS A 118 6.85 8.72 -21.23
C LYS A 118 6.42 7.49 -20.43
N SER A 119 7.05 7.26 -19.29
CA SER A 119 6.74 6.14 -18.40
C SER A 119 5.40 6.35 -17.70
N PHE A 120 5.11 7.59 -17.31
CA PHE A 120 3.85 7.95 -16.66
C PHE A 120 2.61 7.64 -17.50
N LYS A 121 2.70 7.80 -18.83
CA LYS A 121 1.63 7.41 -19.77
C LYS A 121 1.23 5.93 -19.69
N ARG A 122 2.12 5.05 -19.21
CA ARG A 122 1.77 3.64 -18.97
C ARG A 122 0.71 3.51 -17.88
N LEU A 123 0.80 4.31 -16.80
CA LEU A 123 -0.21 4.34 -15.72
C LEU A 123 -1.55 4.90 -16.22
N GLU A 124 -1.52 6.00 -16.97
CA GLU A 124 -2.73 6.59 -17.56
C GLU A 124 -3.44 5.59 -18.48
N GLY A 125 -2.66 4.84 -19.28
CA GLY A 125 -3.16 3.77 -20.13
C GLY A 125 -3.89 2.67 -19.36
N LEU A 126 -3.39 2.27 -18.19
CA LEU A 126 -4.04 1.25 -17.35
C LEU A 126 -5.42 1.72 -16.86
N PHE A 127 -5.53 2.97 -16.38
CA PHE A 127 -6.83 3.52 -15.97
C PHE A 127 -7.83 3.58 -17.12
N LEU A 128 -7.38 3.98 -18.30
CA LEU A 128 -8.22 4.06 -19.49
C LEU A 128 -8.70 2.68 -19.96
N VAL A 129 -7.79 1.70 -20.06
CA VAL A 129 -8.11 0.34 -20.51
C VAL A 129 -9.12 -0.34 -19.58
N HIS A 130 -8.95 -0.19 -18.28
CA HIS A 130 -9.83 -0.82 -17.28
C HIS A 130 -11.04 0.03 -16.91
N ARG A 131 -11.15 1.26 -17.45
CA ARG A 131 -12.27 2.19 -17.22
C ARG A 131 -12.53 2.50 -15.75
N VAL A 132 -11.50 2.45 -14.91
CA VAL A 132 -11.56 2.80 -13.49
C VAL A 132 -11.16 4.27 -13.34
N PRO A 133 -12.05 5.15 -12.81
CA PRO A 133 -11.69 6.54 -12.59
C PRO A 133 -10.55 6.66 -11.58
N ALA A 134 -9.57 7.52 -11.85
CA ALA A 134 -8.44 7.77 -10.95
C ALA A 134 -8.86 8.12 -9.50
N LYS A 135 -9.97 8.84 -9.32
CA LYS A 135 -10.56 9.14 -8.00
C LYS A 135 -10.97 7.92 -7.16
N ARG A 136 -11.08 6.73 -7.78
CA ARG A 136 -11.36 5.46 -7.10
C ARG A 136 -10.08 4.72 -6.73
N VAL A 137 -8.91 5.23 -7.11
CA VAL A 137 -7.62 4.58 -6.91
C VAL A 137 -6.86 5.27 -5.78
N VAL A 138 -6.35 4.45 -4.86
CA VAL A 138 -5.36 4.85 -3.86
C VAL A 138 -4.06 4.11 -4.21
N VAL A 139 -2.98 4.86 -4.47
CA VAL A 139 -1.66 4.27 -4.69
C VAL A 139 -0.93 4.19 -3.35
N GLU A 140 -0.65 2.97 -2.90
CA GLU A 140 0.14 2.70 -1.70
C GLU A 140 1.63 2.71 -2.04
N VAL A 141 2.36 3.67 -1.48
CA VAL A 141 3.81 3.77 -1.65
C VAL A 141 4.49 2.79 -0.70
N THR A 142 4.94 1.66 -1.24
CA THR A 142 5.67 0.64 -0.48
C THR A 142 7.18 0.88 -0.54
N GLN A 143 7.90 0.36 0.48
CA GLN A 143 9.36 0.31 0.57
C GLN A 143 10.12 1.65 0.48
N HIS A 144 10.39 2.17 1.67
CA HIS A 144 11.19 3.34 2.00
C HIS A 144 12.69 3.37 1.73
N ARG A 145 13.33 2.25 2.10
CA ARG A 145 14.49 2.30 3.02
C ARG A 145 15.81 2.74 2.40
N LYS A 146 15.91 2.77 1.07
CA LYS A 146 17.13 3.16 0.36
C LYS A 146 16.91 4.22 -0.72
N LEU A 147 15.72 4.83 -0.78
CA LEU A 147 15.44 5.84 -1.79
C LEU A 147 16.28 7.09 -1.56
N LYS A 148 17.03 7.51 -2.59
CA LYS A 148 17.77 8.78 -2.61
C LYS A 148 17.03 9.86 -3.43
N GLU A 149 16.20 9.44 -4.37
CA GLU A 149 15.55 10.29 -5.38
C GLU A 149 14.17 10.79 -4.93
N PHE A 150 14.11 11.42 -3.76
CA PHE A 150 12.83 11.90 -3.20
C PHE A 150 12.10 12.89 -4.10
N ASN A 151 12.83 13.75 -4.82
CA ASN A 151 12.21 14.73 -5.71
C ASN A 151 11.49 14.05 -6.89
N ALA A 152 11.98 12.90 -7.37
CA ALA A 152 11.32 12.13 -8.42
C ALA A 152 10.05 11.44 -7.90
N LEU A 153 10.10 10.89 -6.68
CA LEU A 153 8.94 10.33 -6.02
C LEU A 153 7.85 11.39 -5.78
N GLU A 154 8.24 12.57 -5.30
CA GLU A 154 7.34 13.70 -5.06
C GLU A 154 6.68 14.18 -6.36
N ARG A 155 7.45 14.28 -7.47
CA ARG A 155 6.88 14.58 -8.79
C ARG A 155 5.86 13.54 -9.25
N CYS A 156 6.18 12.25 -9.13
CA CYS A 156 5.29 11.17 -9.55
C CYS A 156 3.99 11.14 -8.73
N THR A 157 4.11 11.24 -7.41
CA THR A 157 2.95 11.26 -6.49
C THR A 157 2.08 12.50 -6.70
N THR A 158 2.69 13.67 -6.93
CA THR A 158 1.97 14.91 -7.30
C THR A 158 1.22 14.74 -8.63
N ALA A 159 1.85 14.11 -9.63
CA ALA A 159 1.19 13.86 -10.91
C ALA A 159 0.01 12.88 -10.76
N LEU A 160 0.15 11.83 -9.94
CA LEU A 160 -0.95 10.91 -9.60
C LEU A 160 -2.10 11.63 -8.89
N GLN A 161 -1.79 12.54 -7.96
CA GLN A 161 -2.80 13.37 -7.29
C GLN A 161 -3.50 14.30 -8.28
N ALA A 162 -2.78 14.90 -9.24
CA ALA A 162 -3.35 15.75 -10.28
C ALA A 162 -4.29 14.98 -11.23
N LEU A 163 -4.02 13.69 -11.47
CA LEU A 163 -4.96 12.77 -12.16
C LEU A 163 -6.21 12.46 -11.33
N GLY A 164 -6.15 12.66 -10.01
CA GLY A 164 -7.23 12.40 -9.06
C GLY A 164 -7.02 11.18 -8.17
N CYS A 165 -5.90 10.46 -8.28
CA CYS A 165 -5.58 9.36 -7.37
C CYS A 165 -5.33 9.90 -5.95
N ALA A 166 -5.72 9.13 -4.95
CA ALA A 166 -5.22 9.34 -3.60
C ALA A 166 -3.85 8.65 -3.44
N ILE A 167 -3.02 9.17 -2.54
CA ILE A 167 -1.75 8.55 -2.16
C ILE A 167 -1.87 8.03 -0.74
N ALA A 168 -1.42 6.81 -0.52
CA ALA A 168 -1.23 6.21 0.78
C ALA A 168 0.26 5.99 1.08
N LEU A 169 0.69 6.28 2.31
CA LEU A 169 1.97 5.79 2.82
C LEU A 169 1.74 4.49 3.58
N ASP A 170 2.42 3.42 3.18
CA ASP A 170 2.33 2.12 3.86
C ASP A 170 3.51 1.88 4.82
N ASP A 171 3.29 1.03 5.82
CA ASP A 171 4.24 0.66 6.87
C ASP A 171 4.83 1.86 7.64
N VAL A 172 4.00 2.85 7.95
CA VAL A 172 4.43 4.02 8.74
C VAL A 172 4.69 3.61 10.19
N LYS A 173 5.92 3.91 10.64
CA LYS A 173 6.39 3.70 12.02
C LYS A 173 6.52 5.03 12.75
N ALA A 174 6.60 5.00 14.08
CA ALA A 174 7.02 6.13 14.90
C ALA A 174 8.53 6.43 14.73
N SER A 175 8.96 6.70 13.50
CA SER A 175 10.34 7.02 13.16
C SER A 175 10.41 8.34 12.40
N ARG A 176 11.49 9.08 12.60
CA ARG A 176 11.73 10.36 11.92
C ARG A 176 11.57 10.26 10.40
N ARG A 177 12.08 9.18 9.80
CA ARG A 177 11.97 8.95 8.35
C ARG A 177 10.53 8.83 7.86
N SER A 178 9.67 8.12 8.59
CA SER A 178 8.27 7.95 8.19
C SER A 178 7.52 9.28 8.29
N LEU A 179 7.78 10.06 9.36
CA LEU A 179 7.19 11.37 9.56
C LEU A 179 7.69 12.39 8.51
N ASP A 180 8.99 12.38 8.20
CA ASP A 180 9.55 13.23 7.14
C ASP A 180 8.90 12.92 5.78
N LEU A 181 8.67 11.64 5.47
CA LEU A 181 7.99 11.25 4.24
C LEU A 181 6.52 11.67 4.22
N TRP A 182 5.81 11.51 5.34
CA TRP A 182 4.43 11.97 5.50
C TRP A 182 4.32 13.47 5.23
N LEU A 183 5.12 14.30 5.88
CA LEU A 183 5.06 15.75 5.75
C LEU A 183 5.43 16.23 4.34
N ARG A 184 6.31 15.50 3.64
CA ARG A 184 6.71 15.83 2.27
C ARG A 184 5.68 15.42 1.24
N LEU A 185 5.24 14.15 1.25
CA LEU A 185 4.32 13.64 0.23
C LEU A 185 2.87 14.06 0.47
N LYS A 186 2.52 14.51 1.68
CA LYS A 186 1.16 14.91 2.08
C LYS A 186 0.10 13.89 1.61
N PRO A 187 0.26 12.61 1.97
CA PRO A 187 -0.65 11.57 1.51
C PRO A 187 -2.05 11.79 2.07
N SER A 188 -3.07 11.35 1.32
CA SER A 188 -4.45 11.34 1.81
C SER A 188 -4.71 10.22 2.80
N VAL A 189 -3.86 9.19 2.82
CA VAL A 189 -3.97 8.03 3.71
C VAL A 189 -2.61 7.66 4.29
N VAL A 190 -2.57 7.28 5.56
CA VAL A 190 -1.38 6.76 6.22
C VAL A 190 -1.72 5.44 6.88
N LYS A 191 -1.06 4.35 6.46
CA LYS A 191 -1.24 3.02 7.03
C LYS A 191 -0.11 2.72 8.00
N LEU A 192 -0.47 2.42 9.24
CA LEU A 192 0.48 2.11 10.31
C LEU A 192 1.07 0.71 10.13
N ASP A 193 2.37 0.56 10.40
CA ASP A 193 3.01 -0.76 10.52
C ASP A 193 2.30 -1.59 11.60
N SER A 194 2.12 -2.89 11.35
CA SER A 194 1.34 -3.77 12.22
C SER A 194 1.86 -3.82 13.67
N ARG A 195 3.15 -3.60 13.90
CA ARG A 195 3.72 -3.60 15.27
C ARG A 195 3.19 -2.45 16.13
N MET A 196 2.69 -1.39 15.51
CA MET A 196 2.08 -0.24 16.18
C MET A 196 0.64 -0.52 16.62
N THR A 197 0.00 -1.54 16.04
CA THR A 197 -1.43 -1.83 16.19
C THR A 197 -1.71 -3.22 16.75
N GLN A 198 -0.68 -4.04 16.93
CA GLN A 198 -0.73 -5.31 17.64
C GLN A 198 -0.45 -5.14 19.13
N ASP A 199 -1.09 -5.99 19.93
CA ASP A 199 -0.91 -6.10 21.38
C ASP A 199 -1.20 -4.80 22.13
N LEU A 200 -2.26 -4.08 21.70
CA LEU A 200 -2.59 -2.77 22.26
C LEU A 200 -3.12 -2.85 23.69
N GLN A 201 -3.75 -3.97 24.04
CA GLN A 201 -4.29 -4.21 25.38
C GLN A 201 -3.21 -4.29 26.47
N ASN A 202 -2.01 -4.75 26.12
CA ASN A 202 -0.90 -4.92 27.05
C ASN A 202 0.09 -3.73 27.03
N ASP A 203 -0.14 -2.75 26.15
CA ASP A 203 0.74 -1.61 25.96
C ASP A 203 -0.06 -0.29 25.89
N PRO A 204 -0.37 0.32 27.04
CA PRO A 204 -1.13 1.57 27.09
C PRO A 204 -0.38 2.75 26.46
N ASP A 205 0.95 2.66 26.30
CA ASP A 205 1.73 3.71 25.65
C ASP A 205 1.57 3.66 24.13
N LYS A 206 1.45 2.48 23.51
CA LYS A 206 1.03 2.37 22.10
C LYS A 206 -0.31 3.06 21.85
N ALA A 207 -1.30 2.87 22.72
CA ALA A 207 -2.60 3.54 22.57
C ALA A 207 -2.49 5.08 22.61
N LYS A 208 -1.61 5.65 23.45
CA LYS A 208 -1.32 7.09 23.46
C LYS A 208 -0.61 7.54 22.17
N VAL A 209 0.30 6.73 21.65
CA VAL A 209 0.97 7.00 20.37
C VAL A 209 -0.04 6.99 19.23
N LEU A 210 -0.94 6.01 19.17
CA LEU A 210 -2.03 5.97 18.18
C LEU A 210 -2.88 7.25 18.22
N ARG A 211 -3.28 7.71 19.41
CA ARG A 211 -4.02 8.97 19.58
C ARG A 211 -3.23 10.17 19.05
N THR A 212 -1.93 10.22 19.32
CA THR A 212 -1.07 11.30 18.84
C THR A 212 -0.94 11.28 17.31
N LEU A 213 -0.78 10.10 16.71
CA LEU A 213 -0.73 9.92 15.27
C LEU A 213 -2.07 10.23 14.60
N SER A 214 -3.19 9.91 15.25
CA SER A 214 -4.52 10.29 14.74
C SER A 214 -4.69 11.81 14.72
N ASN A 215 -4.28 12.50 15.78
CA ASN A 215 -4.28 13.97 15.80
C ASN A 215 -3.40 14.57 14.70
N LEU A 216 -2.23 13.99 14.43
CA LEU A 216 -1.38 14.41 13.31
C LEU A 216 -2.07 14.17 11.96
N ALA A 217 -2.74 13.03 11.80
CA ALA A 217 -3.50 12.73 10.59
C ALA A 217 -4.61 13.74 10.35
N PHE A 218 -5.39 14.05 11.38
CA PHE A 218 -6.39 15.11 11.32
C PHE A 218 -5.80 16.47 10.92
N LYS A 219 -4.69 16.90 11.58
CA LYS A 219 -4.02 18.17 11.28
C LYS A 219 -3.44 18.24 9.86
N THR A 220 -3.01 17.10 9.31
CA THR A 220 -2.43 17.00 7.95
C THR A 220 -3.46 16.69 6.87
N GLY A 221 -4.72 16.46 7.24
CA GLY A 221 -5.79 16.09 6.31
C GLY A 221 -5.71 14.64 5.80
N ALA A 222 -4.94 13.78 6.46
CA ALA A 222 -4.80 12.37 6.12
C ALA A 222 -5.79 11.50 6.92
N SER A 223 -6.25 10.41 6.32
CA SER A 223 -6.92 9.33 7.05
C SER A 223 -5.89 8.33 7.58
N LEU A 224 -5.92 8.05 8.88
CA LEU A 224 -5.05 7.05 9.50
C LEU A 224 -5.69 5.66 9.44
N VAL A 225 -4.92 4.65 9.00
CA VAL A 225 -5.33 3.24 8.95
C VAL A 225 -4.54 2.44 9.97
N ALA A 226 -5.24 1.75 10.89
CA ALA A 226 -4.64 0.71 11.70
C ALA A 226 -4.67 -0.63 10.94
N LYS A 227 -3.50 -1.22 10.69
CA LYS A 227 -3.37 -2.55 10.06
C LYS A 227 -3.41 -3.67 11.12
N ALA A 228 -3.59 -4.90 10.67
CA ALA A 228 -3.52 -6.10 11.52
C ALA A 228 -4.44 -6.05 12.76
N VAL A 229 -5.67 -5.56 12.61
CA VAL A 229 -6.70 -5.68 13.67
C VAL A 229 -7.27 -7.11 13.66
N GLU A 230 -6.93 -7.91 14.68
CA GLU A 230 -7.19 -9.36 14.70
C GLU A 230 -8.27 -9.80 15.68
N ASP A 231 -8.65 -8.96 16.65
CA ASP A 231 -9.72 -9.23 17.61
C ASP A 231 -10.61 -8.01 17.91
N ALA A 232 -11.59 -8.21 18.80
CA ALA A 232 -12.56 -7.20 19.18
C ALA A 232 -11.94 -6.12 20.07
N GLU A 233 -11.01 -6.50 20.93
CA GLU A 233 -10.31 -5.63 21.87
C GLU A 233 -9.43 -4.62 21.15
N ASP A 234 -8.60 -5.07 20.21
CA ASP A 234 -7.79 -4.21 19.33
C ASP A 234 -8.69 -3.24 18.55
N LEU A 235 -9.82 -3.71 18.01
CA LEU A 235 -10.76 -2.86 17.29
C LEU A 235 -11.33 -1.74 18.18
N ARG A 236 -11.68 -2.04 19.44
CA ARG A 236 -12.13 -1.03 20.40
C ARG A 236 -11.03 -0.03 20.70
N ILE A 237 -9.82 -0.48 20.99
CA ILE A 237 -8.70 0.42 21.34
C ILE A 237 -8.35 1.34 20.16
N VAL A 238 -8.28 0.80 18.95
CA VAL A 238 -8.03 1.56 17.72
C VAL A 238 -9.14 2.60 17.48
N ARG A 239 -10.41 2.21 17.61
CA ARG A 239 -11.56 3.12 17.51
C ARG A 239 -11.45 4.23 18.55
N ASP A 240 -11.23 3.86 19.81
CA ASP A 240 -11.22 4.77 20.96
C ASP A 240 -10.01 5.73 20.96
N ALA A 241 -8.91 5.34 20.30
CA ALA A 241 -7.77 6.20 19.99
C ALA A 241 -8.07 7.24 18.90
N GLY A 242 -9.23 7.15 18.24
CA GLY A 242 -9.67 8.07 17.19
C GLY A 242 -9.10 7.74 15.82
N VAL A 243 -8.65 6.51 15.57
CA VAL A 243 -8.19 6.11 14.23
C VAL A 243 -9.37 6.14 13.24
N HIS A 244 -9.11 6.48 11.98
CA HIS A 244 -10.15 6.73 10.98
C HIS A 244 -10.60 5.43 10.31
N LEU A 245 -9.63 4.64 9.87
CA LEU A 245 -9.83 3.41 9.10
C LEU A 245 -9.11 2.24 9.80
N ALA A 246 -9.59 1.02 9.57
CA ALA A 246 -8.91 -0.19 10.02
C ALA A 246 -8.95 -1.31 8.98
N GLN A 247 -7.96 -2.18 9.05
CA GLN A 247 -7.80 -3.36 8.22
C GLN A 247 -7.22 -4.50 9.05
N GLY A 248 -7.73 -5.72 8.85
CA GLY A 248 -7.24 -6.91 9.55
C GLY A 248 -8.21 -8.07 9.48
N HIS A 249 -7.77 -9.24 9.93
CA HIS A 249 -8.53 -10.48 9.82
C HIS A 249 -9.86 -10.43 10.58
N PHE A 250 -9.96 -9.68 11.68
CA PHE A 250 -11.22 -9.49 12.40
C PHE A 250 -12.28 -8.80 11.53
N LEU A 251 -11.85 -7.87 10.68
CA LEU A 251 -12.68 -7.05 9.78
C LEU A 251 -12.96 -7.76 8.45
N GLY A 252 -12.04 -8.58 7.98
CA GLY A 252 -12.21 -9.42 6.80
C GLY A 252 -10.88 -10.00 6.30
N PHE A 253 -10.92 -11.24 5.84
CA PHE A 253 -9.78 -11.86 5.16
C PHE A 253 -9.69 -11.37 3.71
N PRO A 254 -8.49 -11.39 3.11
CA PRO A 254 -8.36 -11.28 1.65
C PRO A 254 -9.22 -12.34 0.95
N ALA A 255 -10.02 -11.92 -0.02
CA ALA A 255 -10.91 -12.83 -0.76
C ALA A 255 -10.86 -12.55 -2.28
N PRO A 256 -11.17 -13.54 -3.15
CA PRO A 256 -11.14 -13.34 -4.60
C PRO A 256 -12.12 -12.26 -5.12
N ALA A 257 -13.19 -11.99 -4.36
CA ALA A 257 -14.16 -10.95 -4.67
C ALA A 257 -14.19 -9.88 -3.57
N ALA A 258 -14.30 -8.62 -3.98
CA ALA A 258 -14.48 -7.51 -3.06
C ALA A 258 -15.85 -7.59 -2.37
N VAL A 259 -15.85 -7.55 -1.05
CA VAL A 259 -17.08 -7.54 -0.24
C VAL A 259 -17.71 -6.15 -0.20
N ASP A 260 -19.02 -6.06 -0.02
CA ASP A 260 -19.79 -4.81 0.05
C ASP A 260 -20.25 -4.45 1.48
N THR A 261 -20.13 -5.39 2.41
CA THR A 261 -20.64 -5.26 3.77
C THR A 261 -19.63 -5.75 4.80
N LEU A 262 -19.58 -5.06 5.95
CA LEU A 262 -18.79 -5.48 7.10
C LEU A 262 -19.42 -6.71 7.76
N ASN A 263 -18.58 -7.67 8.16
CA ASN A 263 -19.02 -8.86 8.88
C ASN A 263 -19.71 -8.52 10.22
N LEU A 264 -20.57 -9.43 10.70
CA LEU A 264 -21.41 -9.16 11.88
C LEU A 264 -20.62 -8.96 13.18
N ARG A 265 -19.53 -9.72 13.42
CA ARG A 265 -18.74 -9.60 14.66
C ARG A 265 -18.11 -8.21 14.79
N ALA A 266 -17.53 -7.68 13.71
CA ALA A 266 -16.94 -6.35 13.71
C ALA A 266 -18.02 -5.27 13.80
N ARG A 267 -19.15 -5.46 13.10
CA ARG A 267 -20.30 -4.55 13.18
C ARG A 267 -20.84 -4.42 14.61
N ASN A 268 -20.91 -5.53 15.35
CA ASN A 268 -21.37 -5.51 16.74
C ASN A 268 -20.45 -4.67 17.63
N VAL A 269 -19.12 -4.80 17.48
CA VAL A 269 -18.15 -3.99 18.23
C VAL A 269 -18.31 -2.50 17.88
N LEU A 270 -18.44 -2.16 16.60
CA LEU A 270 -18.61 -0.77 16.17
C LEU A 270 -19.96 -0.16 16.56
N ALA A 271 -20.98 -0.99 16.81
CA ALA A 271 -22.30 -0.55 17.30
C ALA A 271 -22.34 -0.33 18.82
N GLU A 272 -21.30 -0.71 19.57
CA GLU A 272 -21.20 -0.43 21.00
C GLU A 272 -21.22 1.09 21.25
N LYS A 273 -21.89 1.52 22.32
CA LYS A 273 -21.94 2.94 22.71
C LYS A 273 -20.52 3.42 22.98
N TRP A 274 -20.13 4.48 22.28
CA TRP A 274 -18.83 5.11 22.42
C TRP A 274 -18.93 6.59 22.08
N THR A 275 -18.07 7.39 22.71
CA THR A 275 -17.94 8.81 22.45
C THR A 275 -16.64 9.03 21.69
N PRO A 276 -16.69 9.47 20.42
CA PRO A 276 -15.49 9.80 19.67
C PRO A 276 -14.64 10.83 20.42
N PRO A 277 -13.31 10.72 20.43
CA PRO A 277 -12.48 11.78 20.98
C PRO A 277 -12.75 13.07 20.21
N GLU A 278 -12.83 14.19 20.95
CA GLU A 278 -12.99 15.49 20.30
C GLU A 278 -11.83 15.73 19.32
N PRO A 279 -12.12 16.05 18.05
CA PRO A 279 -11.06 16.43 17.13
C PRO A 279 -10.38 17.71 17.64
N PRO A 280 -9.06 17.87 17.42
CA PRO A 280 -8.37 19.07 17.85
C PRO A 280 -8.95 20.32 17.17
N SER A 281 -8.87 21.45 17.86
CA SER A 281 -9.67 22.66 17.61
C SER A 281 -9.38 23.45 16.32
N ARG A 282 -8.61 22.91 15.36
CA ARG A 282 -8.54 23.34 13.94
C ARG A 282 -7.58 22.43 13.14
N PRO A 283 -7.92 22.05 11.89
CA PRO A 283 -6.92 21.62 10.92
C PRO A 283 -6.16 22.85 10.41
N GLY A 284 -4.84 22.94 10.60
CA GLY A 284 -4.06 24.01 9.95
C GLY A 284 -2.71 24.41 10.57
N ASP A 285 -2.56 24.44 11.89
CA ASP A 285 -1.34 25.00 12.49
C ASP A 285 -0.41 23.92 13.06
N LEU A 286 0.38 23.31 12.18
CA LEU A 286 1.64 22.69 12.59
C LEU A 286 2.66 23.81 12.83
N SER A 287 2.49 24.62 13.88
CA SER A 287 3.53 25.56 14.27
C SER A 287 4.76 24.79 14.76
N ALA A 288 5.98 25.30 14.52
CA ALA A 288 7.24 24.69 14.97
C ALA A 288 7.34 24.45 16.49
N ALA A 289 6.35 24.91 17.27
CA ALA A 289 6.21 24.74 18.71
C ALA A 289 5.27 23.58 19.13
N ASP A 290 4.77 22.75 18.20
CA ASP A 290 3.93 21.59 18.51
C ASP A 290 4.77 20.50 19.24
N SER A 291 4.85 20.64 20.58
CA SER A 291 5.66 19.81 21.48
C SER A 291 5.40 18.31 21.38
N GLY A 292 4.28 17.88 20.79
CA GLY A 292 3.96 16.47 20.54
C GLY A 292 4.81 15.82 19.45
N LEU A 293 5.15 16.53 18.38
CA LEU A 293 6.03 16.01 17.32
C LEU A 293 7.49 15.93 17.80
N GLN A 294 7.96 16.93 18.55
CA GLN A 294 9.30 16.90 19.13
C GLN A 294 9.44 15.78 20.19
N LYS A 295 8.38 15.51 20.98
CA LYS A 295 8.34 14.36 21.91
C LYS A 295 8.38 13.02 21.17
N LEU A 296 7.64 12.87 20.06
CA LEU A 296 7.67 11.67 19.24
C LEU A 296 9.06 11.38 18.64
N VAL A 297 9.80 12.41 18.23
CA VAL A 297 11.13 12.29 17.61
C VAL A 297 12.25 12.08 18.66
N GLY A 298 12.07 12.55 19.90
CA GLY A 298 13.07 12.48 20.98
C GLY A 298 13.04 11.20 21.82
N MET A 299 11.97 10.40 21.72
CA MET A 299 11.83 9.15 22.47
C MET A 299 12.42 8.00 21.66
N ARG A 300 13.36 7.23 22.26
CA ARG A 300 13.90 6.00 21.66
C ARG A 300 12.84 4.91 21.83
N TRP A 301 12.06 4.66 20.78
CA TRP A 301 10.91 3.78 20.89
C TRP A 301 11.22 2.31 20.65
N PHE A 302 12.25 1.98 19.86
CA PHE A 302 12.68 0.60 19.60
C PHE A 302 14.14 0.62 19.13
N ASP A 303 15.05 0.17 19.99
CA ASP A 303 16.32 -0.44 19.57
C ASP A 303 16.04 -1.90 19.18
#